data_AF-A0A146KE74-F1
#
_entry.id   AF-A0A146KE74-F1
#
_cell.length_a   1.000
_cell.length_b   1.000
_cell.length_c   1.000
_cell.angle_alpha   90.00
_cell.angle_beta   90.00
_cell.angle_gamma   90.00
#
_symmetry.space_group_name_H-M   'P 1'
#
loop_
_entity.id
_entity.type
_entity.pdbx_description
1 polymer ?
#
loop_
_entity_poly.entity_id
_entity_poly.type
_entity_poly.pdbx_seq_one_letter_code
_entity_poly.pdbx_strand_id
1 'polypeptide(L)'
;LQFLLSQIPNLVSQLKTVSYLVCDECDQMFEQQLQPQINDIIQHTTQPQIILCSATLPKQLSEFSSAKLKQPRMIQNETETFPLELFIQNILVSGTYKEAALVHLCQQIKERTLVFVA
;
A
#
# COMPACT_ATOMS: atom_id res chain seq x y z
N LEU A 1 -13.81 12.09 2.41
CA LEU A 1 -13.52 13.33 1.62
C LEU A 1 -13.04 14.54 2.43
N GLN A 2 -13.56 14.77 3.64
CA GLN A 2 -13.41 16.03 4.39
C GLN A 2 -11.96 16.48 4.65
N PHE A 3 -11.05 15.52 4.93
CA PHE A 3 -9.62 15.81 5.05
C PHE A 3 -9.04 16.42 3.75
N LEU A 4 -9.21 15.75 2.60
CA LEU A 4 -8.70 16.24 1.31
C LEU A 4 -9.35 17.57 0.89
N LEU A 5 -10.64 17.75 1.18
CA LEU A 5 -11.35 19.01 0.91
C LEU A 5 -10.77 20.19 1.69
N SER A 6 -10.26 19.97 2.90
CA SER A 6 -9.60 21.01 3.70
C SER A 6 -8.26 21.45 3.10
N GLN A 7 -7.60 20.56 2.36
CA GLN A 7 -6.26 20.79 1.81
C GLN A 7 -6.30 21.34 0.39
N ILE A 8 -7.35 21.02 -0.37
CA ILE A 8 -7.46 21.36 -1.80
C ILE A 8 -8.76 22.15 -2.04
N PRO A 9 -8.67 23.49 -2.14
CA PRO A 9 -9.81 24.32 -2.53
C PRO A 9 -10.37 23.86 -3.88
N ASN A 10 -11.70 23.85 -4.02
CA ASN A 10 -12.41 23.47 -5.25
C ASN A 10 -12.19 22.02 -5.73
N LEU A 11 -11.66 21.12 -4.89
CA LEU A 11 -11.43 19.72 -5.27
C LEU A 11 -12.68 19.06 -5.87
N VAL A 12 -13.87 19.31 -5.31
CA VAL A 12 -15.12 18.73 -5.83
C VAL A 12 -15.40 19.13 -7.28
N SER A 13 -15.17 20.38 -7.67
CA SER A 13 -15.40 20.81 -9.06
C SER A 13 -14.35 20.23 -10.00
N GLN A 14 -13.11 20.09 -9.54
CA GLN A 14 -12.02 19.46 -10.29
C GLN A 14 -12.23 17.96 -10.49
N LEU A 15 -12.79 17.25 -9.50
CA LEU A 15 -13.08 15.81 -9.61
C LEU A 15 -14.06 15.49 -10.75
N LYS A 16 -14.92 16.43 -11.14
CA LYS A 16 -15.84 16.25 -12.28
C LYS A 16 -15.12 16.13 -13.62
N THR A 17 -13.93 16.72 -13.76
CA THR A 17 -13.14 16.69 -15.00
C THR A 17 -12.12 15.54 -15.02
N VAL A 18 -12.02 14.77 -13.93
CA VAL A 18 -11.09 13.64 -13.84
C VAL A 18 -11.54 12.50 -14.74
N SER A 19 -10.67 12.11 -15.66
CA SER A 19 -10.87 10.95 -16.54
C SER A 19 -10.20 9.67 -16.03
N TYR A 20 -9.22 9.78 -15.12
CA TYR A 20 -8.45 8.66 -14.58
C TYR A 20 -8.32 8.79 -13.06
N LEU A 21 -8.68 7.73 -12.34
CA LEU A 21 -8.51 7.63 -10.89
C LEU A 21 -7.63 6.42 -10.57
N VAL A 22 -6.46 6.67 -9.99
CA VAL A 22 -5.53 5.62 -9.54
C VAL A 22 -5.59 5.55 -8.03
N CYS A 23 -5.86 4.36 -7.50
CA CYS A 23 -5.72 4.06 -6.08
C CYS A 23 -4.53 3.12 -5.93
N ASP A 24 -3.48 3.58 -5.25
CA ASP A 24 -2.29 2.77 -4.96
C ASP A 24 -2.35 2.18 -3.55
N GLU A 25 -1.63 1.09 -3.30
CA GLU A 25 -1.59 0.39 -2.00
C GLU A 25 -3.00 0.12 -1.43
N CYS A 26 -3.91 -0.35 -2.28
CA CYS A 26 -5.33 -0.48 -1.94
C CYS A 26 -5.60 -1.42 -0.75
N ASP A 27 -4.79 -2.46 -0.57
CA ASP A 27 -4.83 -3.31 0.61
C ASP A 27 -4.60 -2.51 1.90
N GLN A 28 -3.55 -1.70 1.95
CA GLN A 28 -3.28 -0.82 3.10
C GLN A 28 -4.39 0.20 3.34
N MET A 29 -4.92 0.81 2.27
CA MET A 29 -6.03 1.77 2.40
C MET A 29 -7.28 1.12 3.02
N PHE A 30 -7.54 -0.15 2.69
CA PHE A 30 -8.69 -0.88 3.21
C PHE A 30 -8.47 -1.34 4.66
N GLU A 31 -7.25 -1.75 5.00
CA GLU A 31 -6.86 -2.02 6.40
C GLU A 31 -7.04 -0.76 7.29
N GLN A 32 -6.73 0.41 6.75
CA GLN A 32 -6.94 1.72 7.40
C GLN A 32 -8.40 2.21 7.32
N GLN A 33 -9.33 1.40 6.80
CA GLN A 33 -10.76 1.70 6.72
C GLN A 33 -11.06 2.96 5.89
N LEU A 34 -10.27 3.26 4.86
CA LEU A 34 -10.46 4.41 3.98
C LEU A 34 -11.52 4.18 2.88
N GLN A 35 -12.13 2.99 2.83
CA GLN A 35 -13.11 2.62 1.81
C GLN A 35 -14.28 3.62 1.68
N PRO A 36 -14.91 4.14 2.76
CA PRO A 36 -15.94 5.17 2.63
C PRO A 36 -15.43 6.44 1.93
N GLN A 37 -14.22 6.88 2.27
CA GLN A 37 -13.60 8.08 1.70
C GLN A 37 -13.29 7.89 0.22
N ILE A 38 -12.84 6.70 -0.19
CA ILE A 38 -12.63 6.35 -1.61
C ILE A 38 -13.97 6.37 -2.36
N ASN A 39 -15.02 5.79 -1.78
CA ASN A 39 -16.36 5.83 -2.35
C ASN A 39 -16.86 7.27 -2.54
N ASP A 40 -16.65 8.14 -1.54
CA ASP A 40 -16.99 9.56 -1.66
C ASP A 40 -16.27 10.20 -2.84
N ILE A 41 -14.96 9.96 -3.01
CA ILE A 41 -14.18 10.51 -4.14
C ILE A 41 -14.78 10.07 -5.45
N ILE A 42 -15.02 8.76 -5.62
CA ILE A 42 -15.59 8.18 -6.85
C ILE A 42 -16.96 8.80 -7.15
N GLN A 43 -17.82 9.01 -6.14
CA GLN A 43 -19.14 9.63 -6.35
C GLN A 43 -19.08 11.06 -6.89
N HIS A 44 -18.01 11.80 -6.61
CA HIS A 44 -17.82 13.17 -7.12
C HIS A 44 -17.16 13.21 -8.51
N THR A 45 -16.76 12.06 -9.03
CA THR A 45 -16.30 11.92 -10.42
C THR A 45 -17.47 11.53 -11.33
N THR A 46 -17.41 11.91 -12.61
CA THR A 46 -18.52 11.60 -13.54
C THR A 46 -18.40 10.19 -14.11
N GLN A 47 -17.29 9.86 -14.78
CA GLN A 47 -17.03 8.51 -15.33
C GLN A 47 -15.51 8.27 -15.49
N PRO A 48 -14.73 8.19 -14.40
CA PRO A 48 -13.31 7.94 -14.53
C PRO A 48 -13.06 6.48 -14.91
N GLN A 49 -11.98 6.25 -15.65
CA GLN A 49 -11.32 4.95 -15.64
C GLN A 49 -10.63 4.77 -14.28
N ILE A 50 -10.98 3.70 -13.56
CA ILE A 50 -10.43 3.40 -12.23
C ILE A 50 -9.33 2.34 -12.37
N ILE A 51 -8.18 2.59 -11.75
CA ILE A 51 -7.05 1.66 -11.65
C ILE A 51 -6.79 1.41 -10.16
N LEU A 52 -6.82 0.14 -9.75
CA LEU A 52 -6.48 -0.27 -8.39
C LEU A 52 -5.14 -1.01 -8.43
N CYS A 53 -4.14 -0.47 -7.75
CA CYS A 53 -2.85 -1.10 -7.52
C CYS A 53 -2.79 -1.60 -6.09
N SER A 54 -2.37 -2.85 -5.91
CA SER A 54 -2.33 -3.51 -4.61
C SER A 54 -1.33 -4.67 -4.64
N ALA A 55 -0.60 -4.87 -3.54
CA ALA A 55 0.31 -6.01 -3.41
C ALA A 55 -0.47 -7.31 -3.11
N THR A 56 -1.56 -7.18 -2.36
CA THR A 56 -2.46 -8.27 -2.01
C THR A 56 -3.90 -7.98 -2.44
N LEU A 57 -4.73 -9.01 -2.56
CA LEU A 57 -6.14 -8.86 -2.93
C LEU A 57 -7.07 -9.48 -1.87
N PRO A 58 -7.28 -8.80 -0.73
CA PRO A 58 -8.21 -9.27 0.30
C PRO A 58 -9.66 -9.26 -0.23
N LYS A 59 -10.52 -10.08 0.40
CA LYS A 59 -11.93 -10.24 -0.02
C LYS A 59 -12.67 -8.91 -0.16
N GLN A 60 -12.48 -7.99 0.79
CA GLN A 60 -13.12 -6.67 0.75
C GLN A 60 -12.70 -5.84 -0.47
N LEU A 61 -11.42 -5.90 -0.85
CA LEU A 61 -10.92 -5.21 -2.04
C LEU A 61 -11.42 -5.87 -3.33
N SER A 62 -11.50 -7.20 -3.36
CA SER A 62 -12.08 -7.95 -4.49
C SER A 62 -13.57 -7.63 -4.71
N GLU A 63 -14.35 -7.59 -3.63
CA GLU A 63 -15.77 -7.19 -3.66
C GLU A 63 -15.93 -5.73 -4.12
N PHE A 64 -15.08 -4.83 -3.61
CA PHE A 64 -15.07 -3.44 -4.04
C PHE A 64 -14.75 -3.29 -5.52
N SER A 65 -13.71 -3.98 -6.01
CA SER A 65 -13.32 -3.99 -7.42
C SER A 65 -14.48 -4.41 -8.30
N SER A 66 -15.14 -5.52 -7.95
CA SER A 66 -16.29 -6.06 -8.69
C SER A 66 -17.50 -5.11 -8.70
N ALA A 67 -17.71 -4.36 -7.61
CA ALA A 67 -18.83 -3.44 -7.48
C ALA A 67 -18.60 -2.08 -8.17
N LYS A 68 -17.35 -1.60 -8.24
CA LYS A 68 -17.03 -0.23 -8.69
C LYS A 68 -16.40 -0.15 -10.07
N LEU A 69 -15.69 -1.19 -10.51
CA LEU A 69 -15.03 -1.20 -11.81
C LEU A 69 -15.94 -1.85 -12.85
N LYS A 70 -15.96 -1.27 -14.05
CA LYS A 70 -16.71 -1.82 -15.19
C LYS A 70 -15.81 -2.78 -15.96
N GLN A 71 -16.06 -4.08 -15.84
CA GLN A 71 -15.31 -5.13 -16.54
C GLN A 71 -13.77 -4.98 -16.39
N PRO A 72 -13.24 -4.98 -15.15
CA PRO A 72 -11.82 -4.75 -14.94
C PRO A 72 -10.97 -5.86 -15.56
N ARG A 73 -9.80 -5.47 -16.08
CA ARG A 73 -8.74 -6.43 -16.41
C ARG A 73 -7.84 -6.59 -15.20
N MET A 74 -7.69 -7.82 -14.72
CA MET A 74 -6.75 -8.15 -13.66
C MET A 74 -5.40 -8.47 -14.29
N ILE A 75 -4.37 -7.77 -13.83
CA ILE A 75 -2.97 -8.01 -14.23
C ILE A 75 -2.24 -8.39 -12.94
N GLN A 76 -1.78 -9.63 -12.86
CA GLN A 76 -1.04 -10.15 -11.71
C GLN A 76 0.28 -10.74 -12.22
N ASN A 77 1.36 -10.51 -11.50
CA ASN A 77 2.62 -11.17 -11.81
C ASN A 77 2.54 -12.63 -11.33
N GLU A 78 2.81 -13.59 -12.21
CA GLU A 78 2.65 -15.02 -11.92
C GLU A 78 3.79 -15.58 -11.04
N THR A 79 4.89 -14.85 -10.89
CA THR A 79 6.05 -15.28 -10.12
C THR A 79 6.04 -14.69 -8.71
N GLU A 80 5.65 -15.50 -7.72
CA GLU A 80 5.91 -15.26 -6.29
C GLU A 80 7.36 -15.62 -5.89
N THR A 81 8.33 -15.40 -6.78
CA THR A 81 9.74 -15.64 -6.43
C THR A 81 10.30 -14.37 -5.81
N PHE A 82 10.54 -14.40 -4.51
CA PHE A 82 11.43 -13.43 -3.88
C PHE A 82 12.76 -13.43 -4.63
N PRO A 83 13.39 -12.26 -4.85
CA PRO A 83 14.76 -12.22 -5.33
C PRO A 83 15.63 -13.13 -4.45
N LEU A 84 16.53 -13.90 -5.04
CA LEU A 84 17.42 -14.81 -4.28
C LEU A 84 18.26 -14.05 -3.24
N GLU A 85 18.42 -12.75 -3.44
CA GLU A 85 19.15 -11.82 -2.59
C GLU A 85 18.36 -11.36 -1.35
N LEU A 86 17.06 -11.66 -1.26
CA LEU A 86 16.18 -11.16 -0.20
C LEU A 86 15.84 -12.30 0.78
N PHE A 87 16.51 -12.30 1.93
CA PHE A 87 16.27 -13.26 3.01
C PHE A 87 16.02 -12.56 4.34
N ILE A 88 15.21 -13.19 5.19
CA ILE A 88 14.89 -12.71 6.53
C ILE A 88 15.48 -13.71 7.54
N GLN A 89 16.24 -13.22 8.51
CA GLN A 89 16.73 -14.01 9.63
C GLN A 89 16.26 -13.41 10.95
N ASN A 90 15.64 -14.22 11.80
CA ASN A 90 15.18 -13.83 13.12
C ASN A 90 16.10 -14.42 14.19
N ILE A 91 16.60 -13.59 15.10
CA ILE A 91 17.49 -14.01 16.19
C ILE A 91 16.82 -13.68 17.52
N LEU A 92 16.57 -14.71 18.33
CA LEU A 92 16.06 -14.54 19.68
C LEU A 92 17.23 -14.27 20.63
N VAL A 93 17.19 -13.14 21.33
CA VAL A 93 18.23 -12.73 22.28
C VAL A 93 17.58 -12.07 23.50
N SER A 94 18.15 -12.30 24.70
CA SER A 94 17.74 -11.56 25.89
C SER A 94 17.97 -10.06 25.69
N GLY A 95 17.11 -9.21 26.26
CA GLY A 95 17.22 -7.76 26.16
C GLY A 95 18.61 -7.23 26.55
N THR A 96 19.23 -7.83 27.58
CA THR A 96 20.57 -7.48 28.07
C THR A 96 21.70 -7.76 27.07
N TYR A 97 21.48 -8.62 26.08
CA TYR A 97 22.49 -9.01 25.10
C TYR A 97 22.22 -8.45 23.69
N LYS A 98 21.19 -7.59 23.52
CA LYS A 98 20.86 -7.00 22.20
C LYS A 98 22.03 -6.23 21.60
N GLU A 99 22.72 -5.41 22.39
CA GLU A 99 23.87 -4.63 21.94
C GLU A 99 25.03 -5.54 21.51
N ALA A 100 25.36 -6.54 22.32
CA ALA A 100 26.40 -7.51 22.01
C ALA A 100 26.08 -8.31 20.74
N ALA A 101 24.81 -8.71 20.56
CA ALA A 101 24.35 -9.38 19.35
C ALA A 101 24.44 -8.48 18.11
N LEU A 102 24.06 -7.21 18.22
CA LEU A 102 24.20 -6.25 17.12
C LEU A 102 25.67 -6.07 16.72
N VAL A 103 26.58 -5.89 17.68
CA VAL A 103 28.02 -5.79 17.41
C VAL A 103 28.53 -7.04 16.70
N HIS A 104 28.11 -8.23 17.16
CA HIS A 104 28.46 -9.49 16.51
C HIS A 104 27.98 -9.56 15.05
N LEU A 105 26.73 -9.17 14.78
CA LEU A 105 26.17 -9.15 13.41
C LEU A 105 26.91 -8.17 12.50
N CYS A 106 27.19 -6.96 12.98
CA CYS A 106 27.93 -5.95 12.23
C CYS A 106 29.37 -6.37 11.91
N GLN A 107 29.96 -7.30 12.68
CA GLN A 107 31.28 -7.85 12.35
C GLN A 107 31.23 -8.83 11.16
N GLN A 108 30.11 -9.52 10.97
CA GLN A 108 29.91 -10.49 9.89
C GLN A 108 29.52 -9.82 8.56
N ILE A 109 28.76 -8.72 8.62
CA ILE A 109 28.30 -7.99 7.44
C ILE A 109 29.36 -6.97 7.01
N LYS A 110 29.78 -6.98 5.74
CA LYS A 110 30.84 -6.07 5.22
C LYS A 110 30.27 -4.95 4.36
N GLU A 111 29.01 -5.05 4.02
CA GLU A 111 28.25 -4.11 3.21
C GLU A 111 27.71 -2.95 4.05
N ARG A 112 27.33 -1.86 3.36
CA ARG A 112 26.67 -0.72 3.99
C ARG A 112 25.35 -1.18 4.60
N THR A 113 25.28 -1.15 5.93
CA THR A 113 24.14 -1.65 6.70
C THR A 113 23.32 -0.50 7.26
N LEU A 114 21.99 -0.62 7.20
CA LEU A 114 21.05 0.27 7.87
C LEU A 114 20.52 -0.43 9.12
N VAL A 115 20.67 0.20 10.28
CA VAL A 115 20.15 -0.30 11.56
C VAL A 115 19.01 0.59 12.01
N PHE A 116 17.82 0.02 12.15
CA PHE A 116 16.67 0.71 12.72
C PHE A 116 16.66 0.50 14.24
N VAL A 117 16.50 1.60 15.00
CA VAL A 117 16.33 1.61 16.46
C VAL A 117 14.95 2.17 16.79
N ALA A 118 14.32 1.65 17.84
CA ALA A 118 13.01 2.09 18.35
C ALA A 118 13.16 2.81 19.69
#